data_AF-A0A9P4IK71-F1
#
_entry.id   AF-A0A9P4IK71-F1
#
_cell.length_a   1.000
_cell.length_b   1.000
_cell.length_c   1.000
_cell.angle_alpha   90.00
_cell.angle_beta   90.00
_cell.angle_gamma   90.00
#
_symmetry.space_group_name_H-M   'P 1'
#
loop_
_entity.id
_entity.type
_entity.pdbx_description
1 polymer ?
#
loop_
_entity_poly.entity_id
_entity_poly.type
_entity_poly.pdbx_seq_one_letter_code
_entity_poly.pdbx_strand_id
1 'polypeptide(L)'
;MLDVKSFDAIFSYDPRTHYLNDRLGEINKCRHTLDVLFIERLLDSLGLKHAAQLYAPRDNRGLRELHHEIVTSNIAMHHKQALLYYILMDVQHPDEEEAERFANEVDLPQSYRWAIMGFWEMDQLDFRSAMDHLTHPSLLPTFSSDILAILLVHSKDRTLPLAYHHAVSPPLPLGSDLRQRYFQYLVSLSVKQAFFFTRSQPDRQELFKALIKHILTEKASAARADQAVDLVDLPMDAEEQEWWEDFLTGKGHGLPKAKDTLNMRDILTGREGRLLLPKKDRSDGTMIDGVDWSTFRSGVSKAMGPRSGMTTKY
;
A
#
# COMPACT_ATOMS: atom_id res chain seq x y z
N MET A 1 3.53 42.19 -10.70
CA MET A 1 4.11 40.83 -10.70
C MET A 1 5.11 40.78 -9.56
N LEU A 2 4.86 39.93 -8.57
CA LEU A 2 5.74 39.78 -7.40
C LEU A 2 7.14 39.35 -7.86
N ASP A 3 8.19 40.00 -7.35
CA ASP A 3 9.57 39.58 -7.64
C ASP A 3 9.97 38.44 -6.71
N VAL A 4 9.85 37.21 -7.23
CA VAL A 4 10.19 35.98 -6.52
C VAL A 4 11.67 35.94 -6.08
N LYS A 5 12.55 36.73 -6.70
CA LYS A 5 13.96 36.83 -6.31
C LYS A 5 14.19 37.71 -5.08
N SER A 6 13.22 38.54 -4.71
CA SER A 6 13.29 39.37 -3.52
C SER A 6 12.74 38.62 -2.32
N PHE A 7 13.62 38.26 -1.39
CA PHE A 7 13.22 37.63 -0.12
C PHE A 7 12.19 38.49 0.62
N ASP A 8 12.45 39.80 0.68
CA ASP A 8 11.65 40.73 1.47
C ASP A 8 10.25 40.96 0.87
N ALA A 9 10.09 40.70 -0.44
CA ALA A 9 8.79 40.73 -1.10
C ALA A 9 7.94 39.48 -0.79
N ILE A 10 8.57 38.34 -0.51
CA ILE A 10 7.88 37.07 -0.25
C ILE A 10 7.57 36.88 1.24
N PHE A 11 8.53 37.21 2.10
CA PHE A 11 8.43 37.01 3.56
C PHE A 11 8.14 38.32 4.32
N SER A 12 7.64 39.33 3.60
CA SER A 12 7.18 40.62 4.14
C SER A 12 8.12 41.21 5.21
N TYR A 13 9.37 41.58 4.84
CA TYR A 13 10.48 42.01 5.73
C TYR A 13 10.17 41.96 7.23
N ASP A 14 10.04 40.75 7.79
CA ASP A 14 9.96 40.57 9.24
C ASP A 14 11.20 39.77 9.68
N PRO A 15 12.14 40.41 10.40
CA PRO A 15 13.29 39.73 10.99
C PRO A 15 12.89 38.57 11.93
N ARG A 16 11.64 38.53 12.37
CA ARG A 16 11.06 37.48 13.20
C ARG A 16 10.47 36.33 12.38
N THR A 17 10.49 36.38 11.05
CA THR A 17 10.09 35.23 10.23
C THR A 17 11.15 34.14 10.31
N HIS A 18 10.85 33.11 11.11
CA HIS A 18 11.66 31.90 11.29
C HIS A 18 10.76 30.78 11.80
N TYR A 19 11.26 29.54 11.72
CA TYR A 19 10.56 28.39 12.28
C TYR A 19 10.60 28.45 13.82
N LEU A 20 9.44 28.33 14.47
CA LEU A 20 9.38 28.20 15.92
C LEU A 20 10.01 26.89 16.39
N ASN A 21 10.54 26.88 17.61
CA ASN A 21 11.17 25.70 18.19
C ASN A 21 10.22 24.49 18.26
N ASP A 22 8.94 24.73 18.56
CA ASP A 22 7.92 23.67 18.60
C ASP A 22 7.72 23.06 17.20
N ARG A 23 7.63 23.92 16.18
CA ARG A 23 7.51 23.50 14.78
C ARG A 23 8.73 22.72 14.30
N LEU A 24 9.94 23.19 14.61
CA LEU A 24 11.18 22.44 14.33
C LEU A 24 11.17 21.09 15.05
N GLY A 25 10.65 21.03 16.28
CA GLY A 25 10.48 19.79 17.03
C GLY A 25 9.55 18.80 16.31
N GLU A 26 8.42 19.27 15.80
CA GLU A 26 7.46 18.49 15.00
C GLU A 26 8.06 17.98 13.69
N ILE A 27 8.71 18.87 12.92
CA ILE A 27 9.37 18.52 11.66
C ILE A 27 10.42 17.43 11.90
N ASN A 28 11.22 17.55 12.97
CA ASN A 28 12.22 16.54 13.30
C ASN A 28 11.59 15.19 13.73
N LYS A 29 10.46 15.20 14.43
CA LYS A 29 9.72 13.97 14.77
C LYS A 29 9.17 13.29 13.51
N CYS A 30 8.60 14.06 12.59
CA CYS A 30 8.07 13.55 11.33
C CYS A 30 9.21 13.01 10.46
N ARG A 31 10.33 13.73 10.36
CA ARG A 31 11.54 13.27 9.66
C ARG A 31 12.07 11.96 10.23
N HIS A 32 12.09 11.80 11.56
CA HIS A 32 12.49 10.53 12.18
C HIS A 32 11.53 9.38 11.85
N THR A 33 10.26 9.68 11.59
CA THR A 33 9.25 8.68 11.24
C THR A 33 9.33 8.30 9.76
N LEU A 34 9.57 9.26 8.87
CA LEU A 34 9.56 9.09 7.41
C LEU A 34 10.93 8.81 6.79
N ASP A 35 11.99 8.85 7.60
CA ASP A 35 13.41 8.93 7.23
C ASP A 35 13.80 10.19 6.43
N VAL A 36 13.02 10.54 5.40
CA VAL A 36 13.20 11.70 4.53
C VAL A 36 11.83 12.29 4.18
N LEU A 37 11.68 13.59 4.39
CA LEU A 37 10.46 14.35 4.10
C LEU A 37 10.23 14.50 2.58
N PHE A 38 8.99 14.67 2.15
CA PHE A 38 8.61 14.90 0.76
C PHE A 38 9.16 16.20 0.22
N ILE A 39 9.24 17.27 1.02
CA ILE A 39 9.94 18.49 0.58
C ILE A 39 11.42 18.25 0.31
N GLU A 40 12.10 17.42 1.11
CA GLU A 40 13.50 17.06 0.92
C GLU A 40 13.67 16.21 -0.35
N ARG A 41 12.76 15.25 -0.58
CA ARG A 41 12.70 14.45 -1.82
C ARG A 41 12.45 15.34 -3.04
N LEU A 42 11.57 16.33 -2.93
CA LEU A 42 11.24 17.28 -4.00
C LEU A 42 12.46 18.15 -4.33
N LEU A 43 13.12 18.73 -3.32
CA LEU A 43 14.34 19.51 -3.49
C LEU A 43 15.46 18.68 -4.14
N ASP A 44 15.72 17.45 -3.66
CA ASP A 44 16.73 16.57 -4.25
C ASP A 44 16.39 16.18 -5.69
N SER A 45 15.13 15.88 -5.99
CA SER A 45 14.67 15.53 -7.35
C SER A 45 14.85 16.68 -8.36
N LEU A 46 14.83 17.92 -7.87
CA LEU A 46 15.07 19.13 -8.65
C LEU A 46 16.57 19.52 -8.70
N GLY A 47 17.46 18.70 -8.12
CA GLY A 47 18.91 18.91 -8.08
C GLY A 47 19.39 19.84 -6.97
N LEU A 48 18.54 20.22 -6.01
CA LEU A 48 18.82 21.15 -4.92
C LEU A 48 19.22 20.40 -3.63
N LYS A 49 20.33 19.65 -3.73
CA LYS A 49 20.80 18.79 -2.62
C LYS A 49 21.18 19.55 -1.36
N HIS A 50 21.75 20.74 -1.51
CA HIS A 50 22.16 21.55 -0.36
C HIS A 50 20.93 22.19 0.30
N ALA A 51 19.95 22.66 -0.47
CA ALA A 51 18.67 23.14 0.05
C ALA A 51 17.92 22.04 0.82
N ALA A 52 17.95 20.81 0.32
CA ALA A 52 17.36 19.66 1.00
C ALA A 52 18.01 19.39 2.38
N GLN A 53 19.31 19.64 2.53
CA GLN A 53 20.03 19.51 3.80
C GLN A 53 19.82 20.71 4.73
N LEU A 54 19.64 21.91 4.16
CA LEU A 54 19.41 23.14 4.89
C LEU A 54 18.01 23.20 5.53
N TYR A 55 17.05 22.51 4.92
CA TYR A 55 15.67 22.47 5.39
C TYR A 55 15.50 21.65 6.69
N ALA A 56 14.78 22.10 7.73
CA ALA A 56 14.18 23.41 7.94
C ALA A 56 15.16 24.32 8.73
N PRO A 57 15.44 25.55 8.27
CA PRO A 57 16.40 26.43 8.92
C PRO A 57 15.92 26.92 10.29
N ARG A 58 16.85 27.08 11.24
CA ARG A 58 16.52 27.51 12.62
C ARG A 58 16.33 29.02 12.78
N ASP A 59 16.90 29.80 11.87
CA ASP A 59 16.94 31.26 11.96
C ASP A 59 16.62 31.91 10.60
N ASN A 60 16.37 33.21 10.62
CA ASN A 60 16.07 33.99 9.42
C ASN A 60 17.23 33.96 8.40
N ARG A 61 18.47 33.85 8.88
CA ARG A 61 19.66 33.75 8.02
C ARG A 61 19.61 32.47 7.19
N GLY A 62 19.35 31.32 7.81
CA GLY A 62 19.18 30.05 7.10
C GLY A 62 17.98 30.07 6.16
N LEU A 63 16.89 30.76 6.52
CA LEU A 63 15.74 30.94 5.62
C LEU A 63 16.08 31.77 4.38
N ARG A 64 16.87 32.84 4.53
CA ARG A 64 17.40 33.64 3.41
C ARG A 64 18.34 32.83 2.53
N GLU A 65 19.18 31.99 3.13
CA GLU A 65 20.08 31.09 2.39
C GLU A 65 19.30 30.05 1.58
N LEU A 66 18.26 29.44 2.18
CA LEU A 66 17.37 28.48 1.50
C LEU A 66 16.63 29.14 0.33
N HIS A 67 16.04 30.32 0.56
CA HIS A 67 15.42 31.11 -0.49
C HIS A 67 16.41 31.42 -1.62
N HIS A 68 17.61 31.90 -1.28
CA HIS A 68 18.65 32.23 -2.25
C HIS A 68 19.02 31.05 -3.14
N GLU A 69 19.20 29.86 -2.55
CA GLU A 69 19.52 28.65 -3.30
C GLU A 69 18.38 28.28 -4.28
N ILE A 70 17.13 28.34 -3.84
CA ILE A 70 15.97 28.06 -4.70
C ILE A 70 15.90 29.07 -5.86
N VAL A 71 16.02 30.37 -5.59
CA VAL A 71 15.81 31.39 -6.64
C VAL A 71 16.97 31.48 -7.63
N THR A 72 18.19 31.16 -7.21
CA THR A 72 19.39 31.15 -8.08
C THR A 72 19.57 29.85 -8.86
N SER A 73 18.89 28.77 -8.45
CA SER A 73 18.94 27.49 -9.14
C SER A 73 18.50 27.55 -10.62
N ASN A 74 18.99 26.61 -11.42
CA ASN A 74 18.64 26.48 -12.84
C ASN A 74 17.40 25.58 -13.05
N ILE A 75 16.34 25.79 -12.27
CA ILE A 75 15.05 25.10 -12.43
C ILE A 75 14.00 26.06 -12.99
N ALA A 76 12.92 25.51 -13.54
CA ALA A 76 11.82 26.30 -14.08
C ALA A 76 11.13 27.16 -13.00
N MET A 77 10.61 28.33 -13.40
CA MET A 77 10.04 29.30 -12.47
C MET A 77 8.90 28.74 -11.61
N HIS A 78 8.02 27.92 -12.20
CA HIS A 78 6.91 27.30 -11.46
C HIS A 78 7.39 26.34 -10.35
N HIS A 79 8.54 25.67 -10.52
CA HIS A 79 9.13 24.86 -9.45
C HIS A 79 9.64 25.73 -8.31
N LYS A 80 10.27 26.87 -8.62
CA LYS A 80 10.72 27.84 -7.60
C LYS A 80 9.52 28.37 -6.80
N GLN A 81 8.47 28.77 -7.51
CA GLN A 81 7.23 29.26 -6.89
C GLN A 81 6.58 28.18 -6.02
N ALA A 82 6.49 26.94 -6.49
CA ALA A 82 5.93 25.82 -5.73
C ALA A 82 6.74 25.50 -4.44
N LEU A 83 8.08 25.51 -4.52
CA LEU A 83 8.95 25.31 -3.36
C LEU A 83 8.82 26.44 -2.34
N LEU A 84 8.74 27.69 -2.80
CA LEU A 84 8.55 28.84 -1.92
C LEU A 84 7.15 28.85 -1.29
N TYR A 85 6.13 28.43 -2.03
CA TYR A 85 4.78 28.21 -1.51
C TYR A 85 4.78 27.16 -0.39
N TYR A 86 5.48 26.04 -0.56
CA TYR A 86 5.68 25.05 0.52
C TYR A 86 6.29 25.70 1.76
N ILE A 87 7.39 26.44 1.60
CA ILE A 87 8.09 27.08 2.72
C ILE A 87 7.20 28.09 3.43
N LEU A 88 6.39 28.86 2.70
CA LEU A 88 5.45 29.82 3.27
C LEU A 88 4.32 29.14 4.06
N MET A 89 3.82 27.98 3.62
CA MET A 89 2.86 27.20 4.41
C MET A 89 3.49 26.63 5.68
N ASP A 90 4.78 26.29 5.63
CA ASP A 90 5.45 25.59 6.72
C ASP A 90 6.07 26.51 7.78
N VAL A 91 6.50 27.71 7.37
CA VAL A 91 6.95 28.78 8.27
C VAL A 91 5.72 29.44 8.89
N GLN A 92 5.73 29.56 10.21
CA GLN A 92 4.65 30.27 10.89
C GLN A 92 4.76 31.77 10.64
N HIS A 93 3.77 32.30 9.92
CA HIS A 93 3.63 33.73 9.67
C HIS A 93 2.55 34.32 10.59
N PRO A 94 2.60 35.61 10.97
CA PRO A 94 1.51 36.27 11.69
C PRO A 94 0.17 36.26 10.93
N ASP A 95 0.24 36.11 9.62
CA ASP A 95 -0.89 36.03 8.70
C ASP A 95 -0.95 34.62 8.10
N GLU A 96 -1.94 33.83 8.50
CA GLU A 96 -2.16 32.45 8.01
C GLU A 96 -2.49 32.41 6.51
N GLU A 97 -2.88 33.54 5.90
CA GLU A 97 -3.22 33.63 4.47
C GLU A 97 -2.04 34.01 3.57
N GLU A 98 -0.83 34.22 4.14
CA GLU A 98 0.35 34.68 3.39
C GLU A 98 0.70 33.75 2.22
N ALA A 99 0.65 32.43 2.44
CA ALA A 99 0.98 31.43 1.43
C ALA A 99 -0.02 31.48 0.25
N GLU A 100 -1.32 31.58 0.54
CA GLU A 100 -2.36 31.66 -0.50
C GLU A 100 -2.31 32.99 -1.26
N ARG A 101 -2.04 34.10 -0.57
CA ARG A 101 -1.80 35.39 -1.21
C ARG A 101 -0.62 35.30 -2.18
N PHE A 102 0.52 34.74 -1.74
CA PHE A 102 1.67 34.50 -2.59
C PHE A 102 1.30 33.66 -3.82
N ALA A 103 0.60 32.54 -3.63
CA ALA A 103 0.21 31.66 -4.72
C ALA A 103 -0.66 32.37 -5.76
N ASN A 104 -1.53 33.29 -5.33
CA ASN A 104 -2.35 34.12 -6.21
C ASN A 104 -1.54 35.19 -6.94
N GLU A 105 -0.62 35.88 -6.25
CA GLU A 105 0.19 36.95 -6.85
C GLU A 105 1.19 36.46 -7.91
N VAL A 106 1.61 35.19 -7.80
CA VAL A 106 2.52 34.56 -8.77
C VAL A 106 1.80 33.69 -9.80
N ASP A 107 0.46 33.67 -9.78
CA ASP A 107 -0.41 32.83 -10.62
C ASP A 107 -0.01 31.34 -10.59
N LEU A 108 0.30 30.81 -9.40
CA LEU A 108 0.73 29.43 -9.24
C LEU A 108 -0.39 28.48 -9.69
N PRO A 109 -0.16 27.59 -10.69
CA PRO A 109 -1.21 26.72 -11.20
C PRO A 109 -1.77 25.80 -10.12
N GLN A 110 -3.08 25.56 -10.18
CA GLN A 110 -3.81 24.79 -9.18
C GLN A 110 -3.24 23.38 -8.97
N SER A 111 -2.76 22.72 -10.03
CA SER A 111 -2.11 21.41 -9.94
C SER A 111 -0.86 21.43 -9.06
N TYR A 112 -0.05 22.50 -9.11
CA TYR A 112 1.10 22.64 -8.24
C TYR A 112 0.68 22.91 -6.80
N ARG A 113 -0.38 23.72 -6.59
CA ARG A 113 -0.93 23.95 -5.24
C ARG A 113 -1.36 22.64 -4.58
N TRP A 114 -2.18 21.84 -5.26
CA TRP A 114 -2.63 20.54 -4.76
C TRP A 114 -1.46 19.58 -4.47
N ALA A 115 -0.49 19.48 -5.38
CA ALA A 115 0.67 18.62 -5.14
C ALA A 115 1.46 19.05 -3.89
N ILE A 116 1.69 20.36 -3.74
CA ILE A 116 2.47 20.91 -2.63
C ILE A 116 1.71 20.81 -1.29
N MET A 117 0.40 21.08 -1.27
CA MET A 117 -0.44 20.87 -0.08
C MET A 117 -0.43 19.41 0.34
N GLY A 118 -0.59 18.49 -0.61
CA GLY A 118 -0.54 17.06 -0.35
C GLY A 118 0.80 16.60 0.22
N PHE A 119 1.93 17.09 -0.32
CA PHE A 119 3.25 16.78 0.25
C PHE A 119 3.47 17.38 1.63
N TRP A 120 2.99 18.61 1.85
CA TRP A 120 3.07 19.25 3.16
C TRP A 120 2.29 18.44 4.22
N GLU A 121 1.08 17.98 3.89
CA GLU A 121 0.27 17.14 4.78
C GLU A 121 0.90 15.76 5.01
N MET A 122 1.51 15.15 3.98
CA MET A 122 2.30 13.91 4.15
C MET A 122 3.47 14.11 5.12
N ASP A 123 4.15 15.26 5.05
CA ASP A 123 5.26 15.63 5.94
C ASP A 123 4.81 15.92 7.38
N GLN A 124 3.52 16.18 7.59
CA GLN A 124 2.89 16.26 8.91
C GLN A 124 2.29 14.93 9.40
N LEU A 125 2.40 13.85 8.61
CA LEU A 125 1.72 12.58 8.83
C LEU A 125 0.17 12.71 8.83
N ASP A 126 -0.39 13.78 8.27
CA ASP A 126 -1.82 13.93 8.04
C ASP A 126 -2.21 13.25 6.73
N PHE A 127 -2.20 11.92 6.76
CA PHE A 127 -2.44 11.11 5.57
C PHE A 127 -3.84 11.29 4.99
N ARG A 128 -4.83 11.66 5.80
CA ARG A 128 -6.21 11.78 5.31
C ARG A 128 -6.37 13.02 4.46
N SER A 129 -5.94 14.17 4.96
CA SER A 129 -5.94 15.42 4.20
C SER A 129 -5.05 15.30 2.96
N ALA A 130 -3.88 14.66 3.11
CA ALA A 130 -2.97 14.41 1.99
C ALA A 130 -3.65 13.66 0.83
N MET A 131 -4.52 12.69 1.11
CA MET A 131 -5.21 11.95 0.05
C MET A 131 -6.22 12.81 -0.71
N ASP A 132 -6.89 13.76 -0.06
CA ASP A 132 -7.85 14.66 -0.71
C ASP A 132 -7.15 15.50 -1.79
N HIS A 133 -5.88 15.85 -1.59
CA HIS A 133 -5.07 16.58 -2.56
C HIS A 133 -4.35 15.66 -3.56
N LEU A 134 -3.64 14.63 -3.09
CA LEU A 134 -2.75 13.81 -3.94
C LEU A 134 -3.49 12.86 -4.88
N THR A 135 -4.78 12.61 -4.63
CA THR A 135 -5.62 11.81 -5.54
C THR A 135 -6.38 12.65 -6.56
N HIS A 136 -6.15 13.97 -6.59
CA HIS A 136 -6.83 14.85 -7.53
C HIS A 136 -6.49 14.49 -8.99
N PRO A 137 -7.49 14.31 -9.88
CA PRO A 137 -7.29 13.74 -11.23
C PRO A 137 -6.45 14.60 -12.18
N SER A 138 -6.24 15.87 -11.86
CA SER A 138 -5.37 16.76 -12.64
C SER A 138 -3.87 16.59 -12.34
N LEU A 139 -3.52 15.80 -11.32
CA LEU A 139 -2.14 15.62 -10.90
C LEU A 139 -1.46 14.55 -11.73
N LEU A 140 -0.19 14.79 -12.04
CA LEU A 140 0.72 13.74 -12.48
C LEU A 140 1.30 13.08 -11.22
N PRO A 141 1.12 11.76 -11.04
CA PRO A 141 1.60 11.05 -9.87
C PRO A 141 3.12 11.21 -9.69
N THR A 142 3.51 11.98 -8.67
CA THR A 142 4.92 12.21 -8.33
C THR A 142 5.19 11.51 -6.98
N PHE A 143 6.31 10.79 -6.88
CA PHE A 143 6.64 9.95 -5.71
C PHE A 143 5.56 8.91 -5.35
N SER A 144 4.81 8.42 -6.35
CA SER A 144 3.61 7.63 -6.09
C SER A 144 3.89 6.31 -5.34
N SER A 145 5.01 5.65 -5.66
CA SER A 145 5.47 4.45 -4.94
C SER A 145 5.90 4.76 -3.51
N ASP A 146 6.58 5.90 -3.26
CA ASP A 146 7.00 6.32 -1.92
C ASP A 146 5.80 6.62 -1.03
N ILE A 147 4.79 7.33 -1.56
CA ILE A 147 3.53 7.62 -0.86
C ILE A 147 2.85 6.31 -0.44
N LEU A 148 2.71 5.36 -1.37
CA LEU A 148 2.12 4.06 -1.05
C LEU A 148 2.93 3.31 0.01
N ALA A 149 4.27 3.34 -0.07
CA ALA A 149 5.14 2.70 0.91
C ALA A 149 4.92 3.28 2.31
N ILE A 150 4.84 4.61 2.43
CA ILE A 150 4.61 5.31 3.70
C ILE A 150 3.22 4.99 4.24
N LEU A 151 2.18 5.03 3.40
CA LEU A 151 0.81 4.70 3.81
C LEU A 151 0.71 3.27 4.35
N LEU A 152 1.37 2.30 3.72
CA LEU A 152 1.36 0.90 4.15
C LEU A 152 1.99 0.68 5.53
N VAL A 153 2.95 1.54 5.93
CA VAL A 153 3.71 1.39 7.18
C VAL A 153 3.13 2.25 8.29
N HIS A 154 2.80 3.51 8.00
CA HIS A 154 2.52 4.53 9.01
C HIS A 154 1.04 4.91 9.11
N SER A 155 0.22 4.61 8.10
CA SER A 155 -1.21 4.92 8.18
C SER A 155 -1.90 4.08 9.25
N LYS A 156 -2.56 4.76 10.20
CA LYS A 156 -3.48 4.11 11.14
C LYS A 156 -4.77 3.69 10.46
N ASP A 157 -5.18 4.42 9.44
CA ASP A 157 -6.36 4.11 8.63
C ASP A 157 -5.98 3.09 7.56
N ARG A 158 -6.42 1.86 7.78
CA ARG A 158 -6.17 0.73 6.89
C ARG A 158 -6.87 0.84 5.54
N THR A 159 -7.72 1.84 5.30
CA THR A 159 -8.39 2.02 4.01
C THR A 159 -7.58 2.89 3.04
N LEU A 160 -6.73 3.78 3.56
CA LEU A 160 -5.99 4.76 2.75
C LEU A 160 -5.04 4.12 1.72
N PRO A 161 -4.23 3.07 2.04
CA PRO A 161 -3.35 2.48 1.03
C PRO A 161 -4.12 1.90 -0.17
N LEU A 162 -5.29 1.29 0.09
CA LEU A 162 -6.13 0.74 -0.98
C LEU A 162 -6.77 1.85 -1.81
N ALA A 163 -7.33 2.88 -1.15
CA ALA A 163 -7.95 4.02 -1.83
C ALA A 163 -6.93 4.73 -2.73
N TYR A 164 -5.73 4.98 -2.21
CA TYR A 164 -4.65 5.60 -2.95
C TYR A 164 -4.21 4.74 -4.15
N HIS A 165 -4.03 3.42 -3.95
CA HIS A 165 -3.69 2.53 -5.04
C HIS A 165 -4.75 2.53 -6.15
N HIS A 166 -6.04 2.57 -5.82
CA HIS A 166 -7.10 2.64 -6.82
C HIS A 166 -7.14 3.98 -7.57
N ALA A 167 -6.87 5.09 -6.88
CA ALA A 167 -6.88 6.42 -7.50
C ALA A 167 -5.66 6.66 -8.40
N VAL A 168 -4.47 6.27 -7.93
CA VAL A 168 -3.20 6.68 -8.55
C VAL A 168 -2.49 5.55 -9.30
N SER A 169 -2.83 4.29 -9.00
CA SER A 169 -2.16 3.09 -9.52
C SER A 169 -0.63 3.19 -9.52
N PRO A 170 0.01 3.35 -8.34
CA PRO A 170 1.46 3.48 -8.24
C PRO A 170 2.18 2.30 -8.91
N PRO A 171 3.35 2.53 -9.55
CA PRO A 171 4.10 1.43 -10.15
C PRO A 171 4.59 0.47 -9.06
N LEU A 172 4.37 -0.82 -9.30
CA LEU A 172 4.78 -1.93 -8.44
C LEU A 172 5.74 -2.85 -9.20
N PRO A 173 7.03 -2.51 -9.32
CA PRO A 173 7.98 -3.30 -10.10
C PRO A 173 8.08 -4.75 -9.62
N LEU A 174 8.30 -5.68 -10.56
CA LEU A 174 8.53 -7.09 -10.29
C LEU A 174 9.69 -7.26 -9.29
N GLY A 175 9.50 -8.08 -8.26
CA GLY A 175 10.50 -8.34 -7.22
C GLY A 175 10.72 -7.20 -6.21
N SER A 176 10.01 -6.07 -6.31
CA SER A 176 10.16 -4.97 -5.35
C SER A 176 9.57 -5.31 -3.97
N ASP A 177 10.21 -4.81 -2.91
CA ASP A 177 9.71 -4.93 -1.52
C ASP A 177 8.33 -4.27 -1.36
N LEU A 178 8.12 -3.11 -2.00
CA LEU A 178 6.84 -2.41 -1.99
C LEU A 178 5.69 -3.29 -2.48
N ARG A 179 5.88 -3.99 -3.60
CA ARG A 179 4.88 -4.90 -4.15
C ARG A 179 4.58 -6.04 -3.18
N GLN A 180 5.60 -6.61 -2.55
CA GLN A 180 5.43 -7.68 -1.57
C GLN A 180 4.64 -7.19 -0.34
N ARG A 181 4.95 -5.99 0.16
CA ARG A 181 4.21 -5.36 1.26
C ARG A 181 2.76 -5.07 0.89
N TYR A 182 2.54 -4.52 -0.31
CA TYR A 182 1.19 -4.25 -0.81
C TYR A 182 0.37 -5.55 -0.95
N PHE A 183 0.97 -6.60 -1.49
CA PHE A 183 0.33 -7.91 -1.57
C PHE A 183 -0.02 -8.45 -0.18
N GLN A 184 0.90 -8.44 0.79
CA GLN A 184 0.63 -8.86 2.16
C GLN A 184 -0.48 -8.04 2.82
N TYR A 185 -0.49 -6.73 2.58
CA TYR A 185 -1.57 -5.85 3.00
C TYR A 185 -2.92 -6.29 2.40
N LEU A 186 -3.00 -6.59 1.11
CA LEU A 186 -4.22 -7.11 0.48
C LEU A 186 -4.66 -8.43 1.09
N VAL A 187 -3.73 -9.38 1.35
CA VAL A 187 -4.08 -10.66 1.99
C VAL A 187 -4.72 -10.41 3.36
N SER A 188 -4.17 -9.49 4.14
CA SER A 188 -4.71 -9.13 5.46
C SER A 188 -6.07 -8.42 5.41
N LEU A 189 -6.42 -7.83 4.25
CA LEU A 189 -7.67 -7.10 4.06
C LEU A 189 -8.77 -7.99 3.47
N SER A 190 -8.45 -8.71 2.38
CA SER A 190 -9.39 -9.57 1.67
C SER A 190 -8.66 -10.59 0.80
N VAL A 191 -8.93 -11.88 1.05
CA VAL A 191 -8.41 -13.00 0.25
C VAL A 191 -8.79 -12.86 -1.24
N LYS A 192 -10.02 -12.42 -1.52
CA LYS A 192 -10.51 -12.23 -2.90
C LYS A 192 -9.75 -11.11 -3.61
N GLN A 193 -9.52 -9.98 -2.95
CA GLN A 193 -8.74 -8.88 -3.56
C GLN A 193 -7.30 -9.30 -3.81
N ALA A 194 -6.66 -9.98 -2.86
CA ALA A 194 -5.31 -10.51 -3.03
C ALA A 194 -5.24 -11.51 -4.20
N PHE A 195 -6.23 -12.38 -4.34
CA PHE A 195 -6.33 -13.33 -5.45
C PHE A 195 -6.50 -12.65 -6.81
N PHE A 196 -7.40 -11.66 -6.94
CA PHE A 196 -7.52 -10.91 -8.20
C PHE A 196 -6.27 -10.10 -8.50
N PHE A 197 -5.57 -9.60 -7.48
CA PHE A 197 -4.26 -9.00 -7.65
C PHE A 197 -3.25 -10.01 -8.22
N THR A 198 -3.20 -11.26 -7.73
CA THR A 198 -2.25 -12.25 -8.29
C THR A 198 -2.47 -12.47 -9.79
N ARG A 199 -3.73 -12.44 -10.25
CA ARG A 199 -4.08 -12.61 -11.68
C ARG A 199 -3.58 -11.48 -12.57
N SER A 200 -3.40 -10.28 -12.03
CA SER A 200 -2.90 -9.13 -12.80
C SER A 200 -1.37 -9.07 -12.87
N GLN A 201 -0.66 -10.01 -12.21
CA GLN A 201 0.80 -10.00 -12.12
C GLN A 201 1.44 -11.04 -13.04
N PRO A 202 2.66 -10.78 -13.53
CA PRO A 202 3.39 -11.75 -14.35
C PRO A 202 3.83 -13.00 -13.57
N ASP A 203 4.11 -12.87 -12.27
CA ASP A 203 4.47 -13.94 -11.32
C ASP A 203 3.24 -14.47 -10.57
N ARG A 204 2.13 -14.59 -11.29
CA ARG A 204 0.83 -15.04 -10.78
C ARG A 204 0.93 -16.31 -9.95
N GLN A 205 1.68 -17.30 -10.44
CA GLN A 205 1.80 -18.60 -9.78
C GLN A 205 2.53 -18.51 -8.44
N GLU A 206 3.64 -17.77 -8.35
CA GLU A 206 4.36 -17.59 -7.08
C GLU A 206 3.51 -16.83 -6.06
N LEU A 207 2.84 -15.75 -6.47
CA LEU A 207 1.98 -14.97 -5.59
C LEU A 207 0.77 -15.77 -5.11
N PHE A 208 0.18 -16.59 -5.97
CA PHE A 208 -0.92 -17.47 -5.60
C PHE A 208 -0.48 -18.50 -4.55
N LYS A 209 0.70 -19.12 -4.72
CA LYS A 209 1.28 -20.02 -3.71
C LYS A 209 1.58 -19.28 -2.40
N ALA A 210 2.02 -18.02 -2.48
CA ALA A 210 2.25 -17.18 -1.31
C ALA A 210 0.95 -16.84 -0.56
N LEU A 211 -0.17 -16.60 -1.27
CA LEU A 211 -1.51 -16.42 -0.69
C LEU A 211 -1.92 -17.63 0.14
N ILE A 212 -1.84 -18.82 -0.45
CA ILE A 212 -2.18 -20.09 0.21
C ILE A 212 -1.33 -20.27 1.46
N LYS A 213 -0.01 -20.09 1.32
CA LYS A 213 0.93 -20.24 2.42
C LYS A 213 0.61 -19.28 3.56
N HIS A 214 0.31 -18.01 3.26
CA HIS A 214 0.01 -17.00 4.27
C HIS A 214 -1.17 -17.43 5.15
N ILE A 215 -2.32 -17.69 4.54
CA ILE A 215 -3.57 -18.05 5.24
C ILE A 215 -3.41 -19.34 6.06
N LEU A 216 -2.70 -20.35 5.51
CA LEU A 216 -2.49 -21.62 6.22
C LEU A 216 -1.48 -21.51 7.38
N THR A 217 -0.62 -20.49 7.40
CA THR A 217 0.37 -20.30 8.48
C THR A 217 -0.08 -19.35 9.59
N GLU A 218 -1.13 -18.56 9.39
CA GLU A 218 -1.48 -17.36 10.18
C GLU A 218 -1.90 -17.51 11.67
N LYS A 219 -1.54 -18.50 12.51
CA LYS A 219 -2.17 -18.66 13.86
C LYS A 219 -3.72 -18.77 13.84
N ALA A 220 -4.31 -19.51 14.76
CA ALA A 220 -5.76 -19.69 14.76
C ALA A 220 -6.47 -18.41 15.25
N SER A 221 -7.42 -17.90 14.48
CA SER A 221 -8.33 -16.80 14.84
C SER A 221 -9.66 -16.98 14.10
N ALA A 222 -10.72 -16.29 14.55
CA ALA A 222 -12.01 -16.28 13.84
C ALA A 222 -11.85 -15.69 12.43
N ALA A 223 -11.14 -14.55 12.31
CA ALA A 223 -10.86 -13.93 11.01
C ALA A 223 -10.12 -14.87 10.05
N ARG A 224 -9.17 -15.66 10.55
CA ARG A 224 -8.50 -16.67 9.74
C ARG A 224 -9.45 -17.76 9.26
N ALA A 225 -10.40 -18.18 10.09
CA ALA A 225 -11.37 -19.21 9.69
C ALA A 225 -12.21 -18.69 8.50
N ASP A 226 -12.67 -17.44 8.57
CA ASP A 226 -13.40 -16.80 7.47
C ASP A 226 -12.54 -16.68 6.20
N GLN A 227 -11.28 -16.25 6.35
CA GLN A 227 -10.32 -16.19 5.24
C GLN A 227 -10.03 -17.56 4.63
N ALA A 228 -9.99 -18.62 5.45
CA ALA A 228 -9.79 -19.99 4.98
C ALA A 228 -11.01 -20.48 4.19
N VAL A 229 -12.24 -20.13 4.60
CA VAL A 229 -13.45 -20.41 3.81
C VAL A 229 -13.38 -19.66 2.48
N ASP A 230 -13.12 -18.36 2.50
CA ASP A 230 -12.98 -17.54 1.30
C ASP A 230 -11.90 -18.07 0.34
N LEU A 231 -10.80 -18.62 0.87
CA LEU A 231 -9.71 -19.21 0.09
C LEU A 231 -10.17 -20.45 -0.70
N VAL A 232 -10.95 -21.32 -0.06
CA VAL A 232 -11.46 -22.55 -0.71
C VAL A 232 -12.54 -22.19 -1.74
N ASP A 233 -13.35 -21.17 -1.46
CA ASP A 233 -14.41 -20.65 -2.33
C ASP A 233 -13.90 -19.80 -3.51
N LEU A 234 -12.59 -19.60 -3.65
CA LEU A 234 -12.05 -18.79 -4.75
C LEU A 234 -12.44 -19.36 -6.13
N PRO A 235 -12.83 -18.49 -7.08
CA PRO A 235 -13.24 -18.87 -8.43
C PRO A 235 -12.02 -19.14 -9.31
N MET A 236 -11.25 -20.18 -8.97
CA MET A 236 -10.02 -20.53 -9.68
C MET A 236 -10.32 -21.08 -11.08
N ASP A 237 -9.44 -20.77 -12.04
CA ASP A 237 -9.44 -21.42 -13.35
C ASP A 237 -8.75 -22.78 -13.31
N ALA A 238 -8.63 -23.44 -14.47
CA ALA A 238 -8.03 -24.76 -14.56
C ALA A 238 -6.53 -24.78 -14.19
N GLU A 239 -5.78 -23.75 -14.55
CA GLU A 239 -4.34 -23.65 -14.26
C GLU A 239 -4.11 -23.39 -12.75
N GLU A 240 -4.86 -22.46 -12.17
CA GLU A 240 -4.80 -22.16 -10.74
C GLU A 240 -5.19 -23.37 -9.89
N GLN A 241 -6.16 -24.14 -10.36
CA GLN A 241 -6.55 -25.40 -9.72
C GLN A 241 -5.43 -26.44 -9.75
N GLU A 242 -4.73 -26.57 -10.88
CA GLU A 242 -3.53 -27.44 -10.96
C GLU A 242 -2.44 -26.95 -9.99
N TRP A 243 -2.16 -25.65 -9.97
CA TRP A 243 -1.16 -25.07 -9.07
C TRP A 243 -1.51 -25.26 -7.61
N TRP A 244 -2.79 -25.17 -7.26
CA TRP A 244 -3.32 -25.43 -5.93
C TRP A 244 -3.02 -26.87 -5.49
N GLU A 245 -3.35 -27.84 -6.34
CA GLU A 245 -3.14 -29.26 -6.06
C GLU A 245 -1.66 -29.61 -5.98
N ASP A 246 -0.86 -29.17 -6.95
CA ASP A 246 0.59 -29.37 -6.99
C ASP A 246 1.28 -28.76 -5.77
N PHE A 247 0.85 -27.58 -5.35
CA PHE A 247 1.43 -26.92 -4.19
C PHE A 247 1.08 -27.67 -2.90
N LEU A 248 -0.20 -27.97 -2.66
CA LEU A 248 -0.64 -28.61 -1.41
C LEU A 248 -0.24 -30.09 -1.31
N THR A 249 0.00 -30.78 -2.41
CA THR A 249 0.54 -32.15 -2.40
C THR A 249 2.07 -32.20 -2.43
N GLY A 250 2.73 -31.17 -2.96
CA GLY A 250 4.18 -31.03 -3.02
C GLY A 250 4.75 -30.17 -1.88
N LYS A 251 5.20 -28.96 -2.23
CA LYS A 251 5.97 -28.08 -1.32
C LYS A 251 5.17 -27.60 -0.10
N GLY A 252 3.84 -27.52 -0.21
CA GLY A 252 2.91 -27.06 0.81
C GLY A 252 2.31 -28.18 1.68
N HIS A 253 2.64 -29.46 1.45
CA HIS A 253 2.00 -30.58 2.16
C HIS A 253 2.19 -30.53 3.69
N GLY A 254 3.28 -29.91 4.16
CA GLY A 254 3.58 -29.75 5.58
C GLY A 254 2.87 -28.57 6.25
N LEU A 255 2.11 -27.77 5.51
CA LEU A 255 1.39 -26.63 6.08
C LEU A 255 0.21 -27.10 6.93
N PRO A 256 -0.14 -26.34 8.00
CA PRO A 256 -1.31 -26.66 8.82
C PRO A 256 -2.58 -26.73 7.96
N LYS A 257 -3.38 -27.79 8.15
CA LYS A 257 -4.65 -28.01 7.44
C LYS A 257 -4.53 -28.04 5.90
N ALA A 258 -3.34 -28.22 5.32
CA ALA A 258 -3.14 -28.30 3.87
C ALA A 258 -4.06 -29.33 3.22
N LYS A 259 -4.13 -30.51 3.82
CA LYS A 259 -4.98 -31.61 3.35
C LYS A 259 -6.47 -31.32 3.51
N ASP A 260 -6.89 -30.76 4.64
CA ASP A 260 -8.29 -30.40 4.89
C ASP A 260 -8.77 -29.36 3.88
N THR A 261 -7.90 -28.40 3.55
CA THR A 261 -8.18 -27.33 2.57
C THR A 261 -8.33 -27.91 1.17
N LEU A 262 -7.48 -28.87 0.78
CA LEU A 262 -7.59 -29.58 -0.48
C LEU A 262 -8.91 -30.37 -0.56
N ASN A 263 -9.22 -31.15 0.48
CA ASN A 263 -10.44 -31.95 0.56
C ASN A 263 -11.71 -31.08 0.49
N MET A 264 -11.73 -29.96 1.21
CA MET A 264 -12.87 -29.03 1.20
C MET A 264 -13.11 -28.47 -0.20
N ARG A 265 -12.03 -28.15 -0.93
CA ARG A 265 -12.14 -27.65 -2.31
C ARG A 265 -12.68 -28.72 -3.26
N ASP A 266 -12.23 -29.96 -3.11
CA ASP A 266 -12.72 -31.08 -3.90
C ASP A 266 -14.22 -31.30 -3.68
N ILE A 267 -14.72 -31.13 -2.44
CA ILE A 267 -16.15 -31.20 -2.14
C ILE A 267 -16.91 -30.09 -2.85
N LEU A 268 -16.47 -28.84 -2.69
CA LEU A 268 -17.16 -27.67 -3.25
C LEU A 268 -17.18 -27.67 -4.78
N THR A 269 -16.15 -28.22 -5.41
CA THR A 269 -16.03 -28.31 -6.87
C THR A 269 -16.58 -29.62 -7.45
N GLY A 270 -17.10 -30.54 -6.61
CA GLY A 270 -17.64 -31.83 -7.05
C GLY A 270 -16.57 -32.81 -7.57
N ARG A 271 -15.31 -32.62 -7.22
CA ARG A 271 -14.16 -33.46 -7.62
C ARG A 271 -13.93 -34.57 -6.61
N GLU A 272 -14.89 -35.48 -6.51
CA GLU A 272 -14.97 -36.46 -5.42
C GLU A 272 -13.93 -37.60 -5.52
N GLY A 273 -13.24 -37.73 -6.66
CA GLY A 273 -12.32 -38.85 -6.94
C GLY A 273 -11.16 -38.99 -5.94
N ARG A 274 -10.69 -37.89 -5.33
CA ARG A 274 -9.58 -37.90 -4.37
C ARG A 274 -10.05 -38.12 -2.93
N LEU A 275 -11.22 -37.63 -2.57
CA LEU A 275 -11.87 -37.80 -1.25
C LEU A 275 -12.21 -39.27 -0.97
N LEU A 276 -12.56 -40.03 -2.00
CA LEU A 276 -12.94 -41.44 -1.90
C LEU A 276 -11.74 -42.40 -1.74
N LEU A 277 -10.50 -41.91 -1.79
CA LEU A 277 -9.33 -42.77 -1.63
C LEU A 277 -9.22 -43.22 -0.15
N PRO A 278 -9.23 -44.54 0.11
CA PRO A 278 -9.15 -45.09 1.46
C PRO A 278 -7.69 -45.05 1.92
N LYS A 279 -7.27 -43.92 2.49
CA LYS A 279 -6.02 -43.86 3.26
C LYS A 279 -6.32 -43.37 4.67
N LYS A 280 -5.73 -44.07 5.64
CA LYS A 280 -5.73 -43.72 7.06
C LYS A 280 -4.85 -42.49 7.20
N ASP A 281 -5.44 -41.38 7.59
CA ASP A 281 -4.82 -40.06 7.49
C ASP A 281 -4.60 -39.44 8.87
N ARG A 282 -3.62 -38.53 8.96
CA ARG A 282 -3.33 -37.79 10.21
C ARG A 282 -4.47 -36.88 10.68
N SER A 283 -5.37 -36.49 9.77
CA SER A 283 -6.56 -35.71 10.10
C SER A 283 -7.76 -36.58 10.49
N ASP A 284 -7.68 -37.92 10.33
CA ASP A 284 -8.69 -38.83 10.84
C ASP A 284 -8.60 -38.88 12.38
N GLY A 285 -9.73 -38.67 13.05
CA GLY A 285 -9.83 -38.63 14.52
C GLY A 285 -9.77 -37.24 15.14
N THR A 286 -9.51 -36.16 14.40
CA THR A 286 -9.77 -34.80 14.92
C THR A 286 -11.25 -34.50 14.79
N MET A 287 -11.98 -34.60 15.91
CA MET A 287 -13.42 -34.35 15.95
C MET A 287 -13.70 -32.85 15.90
N ILE A 288 -14.50 -32.41 14.92
CA ILE A 288 -15.11 -31.08 14.88
C ILE A 288 -16.62 -31.30 14.93
N ASP A 289 -17.26 -30.83 15.99
CA ASP A 289 -18.70 -31.02 16.25
C ASP A 289 -19.20 -32.49 16.11
N GLY A 290 -18.35 -33.44 16.54
CA GLY A 290 -18.66 -34.86 16.52
C GLY A 290 -18.50 -35.55 15.16
N VAL A 291 -17.93 -34.84 14.16
CA VAL A 291 -17.63 -35.36 12.83
C VAL A 291 -16.14 -35.30 12.57
N ASP A 292 -15.60 -36.36 11.97
CA ASP A 292 -14.24 -36.41 11.43
C ASP A 292 -14.26 -36.76 9.93
N TRP A 293 -13.11 -36.63 9.27
CA TRP A 293 -12.98 -36.94 7.85
C TRP A 293 -13.28 -38.40 7.50
N SER A 294 -13.09 -39.34 8.43
CA SER A 294 -13.40 -40.75 8.21
C SER A 294 -14.91 -41.01 8.18
N THR A 295 -15.64 -40.41 9.12
CA THR A 295 -17.11 -40.44 9.21
C THR A 295 -17.73 -39.75 8.00
N PHE A 296 -17.20 -38.58 7.62
CA PHE A 296 -17.64 -37.86 6.44
C PHE A 296 -17.45 -38.66 5.15
N ARG A 297 -16.25 -39.22 4.91
CA ARG A 297 -15.97 -40.07 3.73
C ARG A 297 -16.89 -41.29 3.68
N SER A 298 -17.15 -41.93 4.83
CA SER A 298 -18.08 -43.05 4.90
C SER A 298 -19.50 -42.64 4.51
N GLY A 299 -19.96 -41.48 4.97
CA GLY A 299 -21.26 -40.91 4.60
C GLY A 299 -21.37 -40.62 3.10
N VAL A 300 -20.39 -39.92 2.53
CA VAL A 300 -20.35 -39.58 1.10
C VAL A 300 -20.28 -40.83 0.22
N SER A 301 -19.45 -41.82 0.58
CA SER A 301 -19.36 -43.10 -0.14
C SER A 301 -20.68 -43.87 -0.13
N LYS A 302 -21.40 -43.87 1.01
CA LYS A 302 -22.73 -44.49 1.11
C LYS A 302 -23.78 -43.73 0.28
N ALA A 303 -23.74 -42.40 0.28
CA ALA A 303 -24.68 -41.56 -0.46
C ALA A 303 -24.51 -41.67 -1.98
N MET A 304 -23.27 -41.85 -2.47
CA MET A 304 -23.00 -41.98 -3.90
C MET A 304 -23.33 -43.35 -4.50
N GLY A 305 -23.49 -44.39 -3.68
CA GLY A 305 -23.72 -45.75 -4.13
C GLY A 305 -22.54 -46.36 -4.94
N PRO A 306 -22.60 -47.65 -5.29
CA PRO A 306 -21.57 -48.29 -6.10
C PRO A 306 -21.65 -47.80 -7.56
N ARG A 307 -20.83 -46.82 -7.94
CA ARG A 307 -20.63 -46.44 -9.36
C ARG A 307 -19.73 -47.42 -10.15
N SER A 308 -19.44 -48.59 -9.59
CA SER A 308 -18.77 -49.70 -10.29
C SER A 308 -19.82 -50.62 -10.94
N GLY A 309 -20.43 -50.18 -12.05
CA GLY A 309 -21.44 -51.00 -12.71
C GLY A 309 -21.99 -50.56 -14.07
N MET A 310 -21.50 -49.48 -14.70
CA MET A 310 -21.85 -49.17 -16.09
C MET A 310 -20.62 -49.21 -16.97
N THR A 311 -20.16 -50.43 -17.25
CA THR A 311 -19.52 -50.72 -18.53
C THR A 311 -20.59 -50.58 -19.60
N THR A 312 -20.52 -49.51 -20.38
CA THR A 312 -21.29 -49.35 -21.61
C THR A 312 -20.88 -50.47 -22.56
N LYS A 313 -21.67 -51.54 -22.60
CA LYS A 313 -21.80 -52.37 -23.79
C LYS A 313 -23.00 -51.83 -24.55
N TYR A 314 -22.75 -51.04 -25.59
CA TYR A 314 -23.40 -51.09 -26.91
C TYR A 314 -22.51 -50.34 -27.89
#